data_AF-A0A3N5GX56-F1
#
_entry.id   AF-A0A3N5GX56-F1
#
_cell.length_a   1.000
_cell.length_b   1.000
_cell.length_c   1.000
_cell.angle_alpha   90.00
_cell.angle_beta   90.00
_cell.angle_gamma   90.00
#
_symmetry.space_group_name_H-M   'P 1'
#
loop_
_entity.id
_entity.type
_entity.pdbx_description
1 polymer ?
#
loop_
_entity_poly.entity_id
_entity_poly.type
_entity_poly.pdbx_seq_one_letter_code
_entity_poly.pdbx_strand_id
1 'polypeptide(L)'
;DLLRNDGGSRGNGLLVRTVGRKSNRDGIGTRLRLTSGTTTLLREVKSGSSYLGQNDLRQHFGLGRTDRIDQLELRWPSGQLEVFRDVPINHFITVVEGQGVTRRTRFAQ
;
A
#
# COMPACT_ATOMS: atom_id res chain seq x y z
N ASP A 1 -15.85 8.25 -27.99
CA ASP A 1 -15.97 7.98 -26.55
C ASP A 1 -14.79 8.55 -25.77
N LEU A 2 -15.02 9.60 -25.00
CA LEU A 2 -14.03 10.15 -24.07
C LEU A 2 -14.29 9.52 -22.70
N LEU A 3 -13.43 8.58 -22.28
CA LEU A 3 -13.39 8.10 -20.90
C LEU A 3 -12.83 9.22 -20.02
N ARG A 4 -13.73 10.10 -19.61
CA ARG A 4 -13.51 11.11 -18.59
C ARG A 4 -13.48 10.37 -17.25
N ASN A 5 -12.29 10.05 -16.76
CA ASN A 5 -12.13 9.77 -15.34
C ASN A 5 -12.20 11.12 -14.63
N ASP A 6 -13.43 11.64 -14.52
CA ASP A 6 -13.74 12.70 -13.57
C ASP A 6 -13.43 12.10 -12.19
N GLY A 7 -12.18 12.26 -11.76
CA GLY A 7 -11.66 11.89 -10.44
C GLY A 7 -12.31 12.72 -9.33
N GLY A 8 -13.64 12.75 -9.30
CA GLY A 8 -14.50 13.41 -8.33
C GLY A 8 -14.44 12.76 -6.95
N SER A 9 -13.63 11.73 -6.76
CA SER A 9 -13.17 11.38 -5.43
C SER A 9 -11.93 12.21 -5.11
N ARG A 10 -12.12 13.38 -4.45
CA ARG A 10 -11.10 14.05 -3.62
C ARG A 10 -10.75 13.16 -2.41
N GLY A 11 -10.42 11.91 -2.69
CA GLY A 11 -10.21 10.85 -1.73
C GLY A 11 -8.74 10.77 -1.42
N ASN A 12 -8.41 10.81 -0.14
CA ASN A 12 -7.10 10.50 0.36
C ASN A 12 -6.78 9.02 0.09
N GLY A 13 -5.52 8.71 -0.16
CA GLY A 13 -5.11 7.34 -0.41
C GLY A 13 -3.64 7.08 -0.11
N LEU A 14 -3.30 5.80 -0.02
CA LEU A 14 -1.92 5.33 0.12
C LEU A 14 -1.68 4.19 -0.86
N LEU A 15 -0.61 4.28 -1.63
CA LEU A 15 -0.12 3.16 -2.44
C LEU A 15 1.13 2.59 -1.77
N VAL A 16 1.12 1.29 -1.48
CA VAL A 16 2.24 0.60 -0.83
C VAL A 16 2.82 -0.43 -1.78
N ARG A 17 4.11 -0.31 -2.09
CA ARG A 17 4.90 -1.37 -2.72
C ARG A 17 5.70 -2.10 -1.65
N THR A 18 5.60 -3.41 -1.61
CA THR A 18 6.45 -4.27 -0.79
C THR A 18 7.60 -4.82 -1.62
N VAL A 19 8.78 -4.93 -1.02
CA VAL A 19 9.94 -5.59 -1.63
C VAL A 19 10.51 -6.55 -0.59
N GLY A 20 10.41 -7.85 -0.86
CA GLY A 20 10.96 -8.87 0.02
C GLY A 20 12.47 -9.01 -0.13
N ARG A 21 13.13 -9.40 0.96
CA ARG A 21 14.55 -9.75 1.02
C ARG A 21 14.79 -11.17 1.49
N LYS A 22 14.14 -11.54 2.59
CA LYS A 22 14.12 -12.91 3.13
C LYS A 22 12.96 -13.71 2.51
N SER A 23 11.84 -13.04 2.31
CA SER A 23 10.70 -13.50 1.51
C SER A 23 10.99 -13.34 0.01
N ASN A 24 10.05 -13.76 -0.85
CA ASN A 24 10.17 -13.53 -2.30
C ASN A 24 10.30 -12.02 -2.61
N ARG A 25 11.05 -11.66 -3.66
CA ARG A 25 11.40 -10.25 -3.98
C ARG A 25 10.19 -9.34 -4.17
N ASP A 26 9.09 -9.92 -4.60
CA ASP A 26 7.82 -9.26 -4.86
C ASP A 26 6.97 -9.05 -3.58
N GLY A 27 7.38 -9.66 -2.46
CA GLY A 27 6.65 -9.60 -1.19
C GLY A 27 5.29 -10.32 -1.24
N ILE A 28 5.07 -11.22 -2.19
CA ILE A 28 3.84 -12.02 -2.31
C ILE A 28 3.58 -12.77 -1.00
N GLY A 29 2.33 -12.72 -0.53
CA GLY A 29 1.88 -13.25 0.76
C GLY A 29 2.02 -12.26 1.92
N THR A 30 2.61 -11.07 1.71
CA THR A 30 2.66 -10.03 2.75
C THR A 30 1.26 -9.51 3.02
N ARG A 31 0.87 -9.48 4.30
CA ARG A 31 -0.39 -8.92 4.76
C ARG A 31 -0.17 -7.52 5.28
N LEU A 32 -0.90 -6.57 4.72
CA LEU A 32 -0.86 -5.17 5.09
C LEU A 32 -2.15 -4.81 5.80
N ARG A 33 -2.05 -4.28 7.01
CA ARG A 33 -3.16 -3.76 7.80
C ARG A 33 -2.95 -2.27 8.01
N LEU A 34 -3.82 -1.45 7.45
CA LEU A 34 -3.83 -0.01 7.65
C LEU A 34 -4.98 0.36 8.58
N THR A 35 -4.68 1.06 9.66
CA THR A 35 -5.66 1.61 10.61
C THR A 35 -5.63 3.14 10.56
N SER A 36 -6.82 3.73 10.50
CA SER A 36 -7.06 5.16 10.34
C SER A 36 -8.38 5.52 11.02
N GLY A 37 -8.30 6.12 12.19
CA GLY A 37 -9.39 6.33 13.12
C GLY A 37 -10.08 5.01 13.49
N THR A 38 -11.38 4.94 13.24
CA THR A 38 -12.21 3.75 13.45
C THR A 38 -12.15 2.76 12.28
N THR A 39 -11.48 3.13 11.17
CA THR A 39 -11.42 2.31 9.97
C THR A 39 -10.15 1.48 9.95
N THR A 40 -10.29 0.18 9.65
CA THR A 40 -9.16 -0.70 9.40
C THR A 40 -9.33 -1.38 8.05
N LEU A 41 -8.31 -1.27 7.20
CA LEU A 41 -8.26 -1.86 5.86
C LEU A 41 -7.18 -2.94 5.82
N LEU A 42 -7.54 -4.13 5.32
CA LEU A 42 -6.60 -5.22 5.13
C LEU A 42 -6.39 -5.47 3.63
N ARG A 43 -5.14 -5.73 3.24
CA ARG A 43 -4.72 -6.15 1.91
C ARG A 43 -3.68 -7.25 2.03
N GLU A 44 -3.62 -8.12 1.03
CA GLU A 44 -2.58 -9.12 0.92
C GLU A 44 -1.97 -9.03 -0.47
N VAL A 45 -0.65 -9.06 -0.56
CA VAL A 45 0.06 -9.06 -1.84
C VAL A 45 -0.15 -10.43 -2.47
N LYS A 46 -1.03 -10.51 -3.46
CA LYS A 46 -1.31 -11.77 -4.16
C LYS A 46 -0.57 -11.79 -5.49
N SER A 47 0.00 -12.95 -5.81
CA SER A 47 0.46 -13.24 -7.17
C SER A 47 -0.78 -13.57 -8.00
N GLY A 48 -1.28 -12.60 -8.76
CA GLY A 48 -2.44 -12.78 -9.60
C GLY A 48 -2.22 -12.07 -10.92
N SER A 49 -2.01 -12.85 -11.98
CA SER A 49 -2.03 -12.38 -13.36
C SER A 49 -3.37 -11.70 -13.62
N SER A 50 -3.41 -10.37 -13.60
CA SER A 50 -4.49 -9.65 -14.26
C SER A 50 -4.45 -10.10 -15.71
N TYR A 51 -5.50 -10.80 -16.15
CA TYR A 51 -5.58 -11.52 -17.43
C TYR A 51 -5.30 -10.63 -18.66
N LEU A 52 -5.26 -9.31 -18.48
CA LEU A 52 -4.87 -8.32 -19.48
C LEU A 52 -4.10 -7.17 -18.80
N GLY A 53 -2.77 -7.26 -18.74
CA GLY A 53 -1.90 -6.09 -18.59
C GLY A 53 -1.49 -5.71 -17.17
N GLN A 54 -0.17 -5.73 -16.96
CA GLN A 54 0.62 -5.22 -15.83
C GLN A 54 0.37 -5.84 -14.46
N ASN A 55 1.37 -6.61 -14.02
CA ASN A 55 1.52 -7.20 -12.70
C ASN A 55 1.81 -6.11 -11.66
N ASP A 56 0.81 -5.28 -11.37
CA ASP A 56 0.93 -4.22 -10.37
C ASP A 56 0.68 -4.77 -8.97
N LEU A 57 1.75 -5.19 -8.30
CA LEU A 57 1.73 -5.72 -6.94
C LEU A 57 1.53 -4.63 -5.88
N ARG A 58 1.38 -3.36 -6.28
CA ARG A 58 1.12 -2.24 -5.35
C ARG A 58 -0.25 -2.39 -4.72
N GLN A 59 -0.27 -2.27 -3.40
CA GLN A 59 -1.50 -2.33 -2.62
C GLN A 59 -2.06 -0.92 -2.45
N HIS A 60 -3.26 -0.70 -2.97
CA HIS A 60 -3.97 0.57 -2.85
C HIS A 60 -4.93 0.57 -1.66
N PHE A 61 -4.78 1.57 -0.79
CA PHE A 61 -5.67 1.89 0.30
C PHE A 61 -6.37 3.21 0.02
N GLY A 62 -7.64 3.15 -0.35
CA GLY A 62 -8.50 4.33 -0.40
C GLY A 62 -8.93 4.71 1.02
N LEU A 63 -8.59 5.92 1.46
CA LEU A 63 -8.88 6.47 2.78
C LEU A 63 -10.07 7.44 2.78
N GLY A 64 -10.66 7.72 1.61
CA GLY A 64 -11.81 8.61 1.52
C GLY A 64 -11.48 10.00 2.04
N ARG A 65 -12.19 10.48 3.07
CA ARG A 65 -11.96 11.81 3.64
C ARG A 65 -10.95 11.82 4.78
N THR A 66 -10.39 10.68 5.16
CA THR A 66 -9.50 10.62 6.33
C THR A 66 -8.16 11.25 6.03
N ASP A 67 -7.71 12.14 6.92
CA ASP A 67 -6.52 12.99 6.80
C ASP A 67 -5.31 12.46 7.58
N ARG A 68 -5.46 11.35 8.32
CA ARG A 68 -4.36 10.67 9.02
C ARG A 68 -4.41 9.15 8.96
N ILE A 69 -3.25 8.53 8.76
CA ILE A 69 -3.04 7.09 9.00
C ILE A 69 -2.45 6.94 10.39
N ASP A 70 -3.07 6.15 11.26
CA ASP A 70 -2.57 5.93 12.63
C ASP A 70 -1.54 4.82 12.68
N GLN A 71 -1.75 3.77 11.88
CA GLN A 71 -0.87 2.62 11.86
C GLN A 71 -0.91 1.91 10.50
N LEU A 72 0.26 1.49 10.01
CA LEU A 72 0.42 0.53 8.94
C LEU A 72 1.26 -0.63 9.46
N GLU A 73 0.69 -1.82 9.47
CA GLU A 73 1.33 -3.05 9.86
C GLU A 73 1.56 -3.93 8.63
N LEU A 74 2.79 -4.43 8.47
CA LEU A 74 3.20 -5.37 7.45
C LEU A 74 3.63 -6.67 8.13
N ARG A 75 2.88 -7.74 7.88
CA ARG A 75 3.26 -9.09 8.27
C ARG A 75 3.78 -9.84 7.05
N TRP A 76 5.09 -10.07 7.03
CA TRP A 76 5.81 -10.72 5.95
C TRP A 76 5.65 -12.26 6.00
N PRO A 77 5.75 -12.96 4.85
CA PRO A 77 5.76 -14.42 4.80
C PRO A 77 6.89 -15.06 5.64
N SER A 78 8.02 -14.37 5.79
CA SER A 78 9.14 -14.80 6.63
C SER A 78 8.80 -14.85 8.14
N GLY A 79 7.63 -14.36 8.53
CA GLY A 79 7.21 -14.19 9.93
C GLY A 79 7.57 -12.84 10.53
N GLN A 80 8.33 -12.00 9.81
CA GLN A 80 8.67 -10.65 10.27
C GLN A 80 7.42 -9.76 10.33
N LEU A 81 7.34 -8.93 11.37
CA LEU A 81 6.31 -7.92 11.56
C LEU A 81 6.96 -6.54 11.60
N GLU A 82 6.50 -5.63 10.74
CA GLU A 82 6.91 -4.22 10.74
C GLU A 82 5.70 -3.33 10.96
N VAL A 83 5.81 -2.37 11.86
CA VAL A 83 4.73 -1.45 12.22
C VAL A 83 5.21 -0.01 12.06
N PHE A 84 4.45 0.79 11.32
CA PHE A 84 4.74 2.19 11.03
C PHE A 84 3.58 3.06 11.52
N ARG A 85 3.86 4.15 12.23
CA ARG A 85 2.85 5.11 12.70
C ARG A 85 2.90 6.46 11.96
N ASP A 86 4.06 6.83 11.42
CA ASP A 86 4.25 8.08 10.68
C ASP A 86 4.17 7.87 9.16
N VAL A 87 3.04 7.33 8.70
CA VAL A 87 2.80 7.04 7.28
C VAL A 87 2.11 8.24 6.63
N PRO A 88 2.70 8.84 5.58
CA PRO A 88 2.10 10.00 4.93
C PRO A 88 0.92 9.59 4.05
N ILE A 89 -0.12 10.44 4.02
CA ILE A 89 -1.27 10.28 3.12
C ILE A 89 -0.99 10.90 1.76
N ASN A 90 -1.63 10.38 0.72
CA ASN A 90 -1.47 10.78 -0.68
C ASN A 90 -0.05 10.54 -1.18
N HIS A 91 0.51 9.40 -0.77
CA HIS A 91 1.85 8.98 -1.12
C HIS A 91 1.87 7.57 -1.68
N PHE A 92 2.81 7.37 -2.58
CA PHE A 92 3.38 6.10 -2.93
C PHE A 92 4.59 5.83 -2.04
N ILE A 93 4.54 4.77 -1.25
CA ILE A 93 5.66 4.33 -0.41
C ILE A 93 6.19 2.98 -0.86
N THR A 94 7.50 2.78 -0.73
CA THR A 94 8.13 1.48 -0.90
C THR A 94 8.68 1.00 0.44
N VAL A 95 8.24 -0.18 0.87
CA VAL A 95 8.69 -0.83 2.10
C VAL A 95 9.52 -2.05 1.72
N VAL A 96 10.74 -2.10 2.23
CA VAL A 96 11.67 -3.20 2.02
C VAL A 96 11.75 -4.01 3.31
N GLU A 97 11.52 -5.31 3.19
CA GLU A 97 11.53 -6.25 4.33
C GLU A 97 12.83 -6.11 5.15
N GLY A 98 12.68 -5.74 6.43
CA GLY A 98 13.78 -5.59 7.38
C GLY A 98 14.56 -4.28 7.24
N GLN A 99 14.16 -3.38 6.34
CA GLN A 99 14.70 -2.03 6.22
C GLN A 99 13.66 -0.93 6.46
N GLY A 100 12.36 -1.27 6.44
CA GLY A 100 11.28 -0.31 6.53
C GLY A 100 11.08 0.51 5.25
N VAL A 101 10.58 1.74 5.40
CA VAL A 101 10.20 2.61 4.27
C VAL A 101 11.44 3.22 3.63
N THR A 102 11.78 2.82 2.40
CA THR A 102 12.98 3.28 1.67
C THR A 102 12.68 4.36 0.65
N ARG A 103 11.44 4.48 0.17
CA ARG A 103 11.04 5.53 -0.77
C ARG A 103 9.66 6.07 -0.43
N ARG A 104 9.49 7.38 -0.58
CA ARG A 104 8.21 8.10 -0.43
C ARG A 104 8.07 9.06 -1.61
N THR A 105 6.96 8.99 -2.32
CA THR A 105 6.67 9.87 -3.46
C THR A 105 5.25 10.36 -3.32
N ARG A 106 5.04 11.68 -3.30
CA ARG A 106 3.70 12.26 -3.21
C ARG A 106 2.94 12.03 -4.51
N PHE A 107 1.63 11.84 -4.44
CA PHE A 107 0.78 11.84 -5.63
C PHE A 107 0.91 13.20 -6.34
N ALA A 108 0.96 13.20 -7.67
CA ALA A 108 0.84 14.44 -8.43
C ALA A 108 -0.55 15.03 -8.15
N GLN A 109 -0.60 16.30 -7.74
CA GLN A 109 -1.84 17.04 -7.51
C GLN A 109 -2.41 17.59 -8.80
#